data_AF-A0A2E8M7Y7-F1
#
_entry.id   AF-A0A2E8M7Y7-F1
#
_cell.length_a   1.000
_cell.length_b   1.000
_cell.length_c   1.000
_cell.angle_alpha   90.00
_cell.angle_beta   90.00
_cell.angle_gamma   90.00
#
_symmetry.space_group_name_H-M   'P 1'
#
loop_
_entity.id
_entity.type
_entity.pdbx_description
1 polymer ?
#
loop_
_entity_poly.entity_id
_entity_poly.type
_entity_poly.pdbx_seq_one_letter_code
_entity_poly.pdbx_strand_id
1 'polypeptide(L)'
;MADEETRKTEEQAARSPFAGCLILIVMGLVILVLISSAAYFLKKQTSSFMEFTEEEAKPTPVLKLEGREQAVNSLSNRLRHFAHEIENKRAAEIELSAEDLNLAVAQFDDLKNFRGQLSIESITPDLISGLIHFPLSSTQELPEFICSLLSIERRENNINGTFTAKPLLTSGKLIFNLETLTPFKGEMPEAFFEGISRIMISGELKEEDALQLQLNKLTGASLKNGFFVLAYSPDATPPDALIESDKLADKAKQFAALGAVILILSMILLFIILSRRRKAKREGN
;
A
#
# COMPACT_ATOMS: atom_id res chain seq x y z
N MET A 1 -18.23 8.96 71.44
CA MET A 1 -18.63 9.97 70.42
C MET A 1 -17.45 10.84 69.96
N ALA A 2 -16.20 10.36 70.08
CA ALA A 2 -14.98 11.05 69.61
C ALA A 2 -14.20 10.24 68.56
N ASP A 3 -14.61 9.00 68.26
CA ASP A 3 -13.93 8.11 67.31
C ASP A 3 -14.53 8.11 65.90
N GLU A 4 -15.65 8.79 65.70
CA GLU A 4 -16.31 8.88 64.37
C GLU A 4 -15.88 10.13 63.58
N GLU A 5 -15.28 11.11 64.26
CA GLU A 5 -14.83 12.37 63.67
C GLU A 5 -13.39 12.28 63.14
N THR A 6 -12.52 11.47 63.77
CA THR A 6 -11.15 11.20 63.32
C THR A 6 -11.09 10.30 62.08
N ARG A 7 -12.08 9.43 61.86
CA ARG A 7 -12.11 8.54 60.68
C ARG A 7 -12.49 9.25 59.38
N LYS A 8 -13.23 10.37 59.46
CA LYS A 8 -13.58 11.18 58.29
C LYS A 8 -12.42 12.04 57.77
N THR A 9 -11.40 12.29 58.60
CA THR A 9 -10.27 13.16 58.23
C THR A 9 -9.19 12.41 57.42
N GLU A 10 -9.06 11.09 57.57
CA GLU A 10 -8.07 10.30 56.81
C GLU A 10 -8.51 10.00 55.36
N GLU A 11 -9.81 9.90 55.08
CA GLU A 11 -10.30 9.55 53.73
C GLU A 11 -10.33 10.72 52.74
N GLN A 12 -10.18 11.96 53.24
CA GLN A 12 -10.08 13.18 52.41
C GLN A 12 -8.66 13.74 52.31
N ALA A 13 -7.67 13.07 52.92
CA ALA A 13 -6.27 13.43 52.78
C ALA A 13 -5.75 13.05 51.38
N ALA A 14 -5.67 14.07 50.52
CA ALA A 14 -4.78 14.17 49.35
C ALA A 14 -5.21 13.57 48.00
N ARG A 15 -6.45 13.79 47.56
CA ARG A 15 -6.66 14.04 46.11
C ARG A 15 -6.24 15.46 45.78
N SER A 16 -4.92 15.69 45.70
CA SER A 16 -4.40 17.03 45.39
C SER A 16 -4.78 17.44 43.95
N PRO A 17 -5.31 18.65 43.72
CA PRO A 17 -5.57 19.19 42.37
C PRO A 17 -4.29 19.25 41.50
N PHE A 18 -3.12 19.18 42.13
CA PHE A 18 -1.81 19.04 41.48
C PHE A 18 -1.60 17.69 40.76
N ALA A 19 -2.29 16.62 41.15
CA ALA A 19 -2.21 15.34 40.44
C ALA A 19 -2.98 15.41 39.11
N GLY A 20 -4.18 16.01 39.10
CA GLY A 20 -4.95 16.26 37.88
C GLY A 20 -4.25 17.25 36.93
N CYS A 21 -3.71 18.35 37.46
CA CYS A 21 -2.94 19.31 36.67
C CYS A 21 -1.66 18.68 36.07
N LEU A 22 -0.95 17.84 36.84
CA LEU A 22 0.21 17.12 36.32
C LEU A 22 -0.18 16.11 35.22
N ILE A 23 -1.28 15.37 35.37
CA ILE A 23 -1.78 14.47 34.33
C ILE A 23 -2.10 15.25 33.05
N LEU A 24 -2.75 16.41 33.15
CA LEU A 24 -3.04 17.26 32.00
C LEU A 24 -1.78 17.80 31.32
N ILE A 25 -0.75 18.20 32.09
CA ILE A 25 0.54 18.63 31.56
C ILE A 25 1.24 17.48 30.82
N VAL A 26 1.25 16.29 31.42
CA VAL A 26 1.84 15.09 30.80
C VAL A 26 1.11 14.73 29.51
N MET A 27 -0.23 14.74 29.53
CA MET A 27 -1.05 14.47 28.35
C MET A 27 -0.82 15.50 27.25
N GLY A 28 -0.74 16.79 27.60
CA GLY A 28 -0.42 17.87 26.67
C GLY A 28 0.97 17.71 26.03
N LEU A 29 1.98 17.30 26.80
CA LEU A 29 3.31 17.00 26.28
C LEU A 29 3.29 15.81 25.32
N VAL A 30 2.57 14.74 25.66
CA VAL A 30 2.42 13.58 24.77
C VAL A 30 1.77 14.00 23.45
N ILE A 31 0.67 14.75 23.50
CA ILE A 31 -0.01 15.26 22.30
C ILE A 31 0.94 16.13 21.46
N LEU A 32 1.69 17.03 22.09
CA LEU A 32 2.63 17.89 21.38
C LEU A 32 3.73 17.07 20.68
N VAL A 33 4.30 16.07 21.35
CA VAL A 33 5.29 15.17 20.75
C VAL A 33 4.71 14.40 19.56
N LEU A 34 3.48 13.89 19.67
CA LEU A 34 2.82 13.18 18.58
C LEU A 34 2.59 14.09 17.37
N ILE A 35 2.10 15.32 17.59
CA ILE A 35 1.87 16.29 16.51
C ILE A 35 3.20 16.69 15.85
N SER A 36 4.23 17.01 16.63
CA SER A 36 5.55 17.36 16.08
C SER A 36 6.19 16.20 15.32
N SER A 37 6.04 14.97 15.81
CA SER A 37 6.53 13.78 15.12
C SER A 37 5.80 13.55 13.80
N ALA A 38 4.46 13.65 13.78
CA ALA A 38 3.67 13.53 12.57
C ALA A 38 4.05 14.60 11.53
N ALA A 39 4.22 15.85 11.97
CA ALA A 39 4.68 16.95 11.13
C ALA A 39 6.08 16.70 10.53
N TYR A 40 7.01 16.20 11.34
CA TYR A 40 8.35 15.83 10.87
C TYR A 40 8.30 14.71 9.84
N PHE A 41 7.54 13.64 10.10
CA PHE A 41 7.41 12.52 9.17
C PHE A 41 6.73 12.91 7.87
N LEU A 42 5.67 13.72 7.93
CA LEU A 42 5.00 14.24 6.74
C LEU A 42 5.98 15.03 5.88
N LYS A 43 6.69 15.99 6.47
CA LYS A 43 7.70 16.78 5.77
C LYS A 43 8.78 15.89 5.14
N LYS A 44 9.33 14.97 5.92
CA LYS A 44 10.38 14.05 5.46
C LYS A 44 9.91 13.20 4.27
N GLN A 45 8.72 12.59 4.40
CA GLN A 45 8.14 11.76 3.35
C GLN A 45 7.91 12.55 2.07
N THR A 46 7.31 13.74 2.19
CA THR A 46 7.05 14.62 1.06
C THR A 46 8.33 15.08 0.37
N SER A 47 9.35 15.47 1.13
CA SER A 47 10.65 15.84 0.55
C SER A 47 11.31 14.66 -0.16
N SER A 48 11.22 13.44 0.39
CA SER A 48 11.75 12.25 -0.28
C SER A 48 11.03 11.94 -1.59
N PHE A 49 9.72 12.19 -1.70
CA PHE A 49 9.01 11.99 -2.98
C PHE A 49 9.60 12.87 -4.08
N MET A 50 9.96 14.12 -3.78
CA MET A 50 10.52 15.04 -4.77
C MET A 50 11.81 14.53 -5.44
N GLU A 51 12.54 13.63 -4.79
CA GLU A 51 13.79 13.07 -5.30
C GLU A 51 13.54 12.12 -6.47
N PHE A 52 12.39 11.41 -6.48
CA PHE A 52 12.09 10.37 -7.47
C PHE A 52 10.76 10.56 -8.23
N THR A 53 9.98 11.61 -7.94
CA THR A 53 8.73 11.93 -8.62
C THR A 53 8.82 13.20 -9.48
N GLU A 54 8.02 13.22 -10.53
CA GLU A 54 7.83 14.36 -11.44
C GLU A 54 6.51 15.08 -11.13
N GLU A 55 6.43 16.37 -11.47
CA GLU A 55 5.19 17.15 -11.34
C GLU A 55 4.23 16.84 -12.50
N GLU A 56 4.79 16.72 -13.70
CA GLU A 56 4.01 16.42 -14.89
C GLU A 56 3.68 14.91 -14.93
N ALA A 57 2.39 14.61 -15.04
CA ALA A 57 1.94 13.25 -15.32
C ALA A 57 2.36 12.88 -16.75
N LYS A 58 2.96 11.70 -16.94
CA LYS A 58 3.29 11.16 -18.27
C LYS A 58 2.54 9.83 -18.47
N PRO A 59 1.25 9.88 -18.83
CA PRO A 59 0.46 8.68 -19.02
C PRO A 59 1.12 7.74 -20.04
N THR A 60 1.07 6.45 -19.74
CA THR A 60 1.61 5.43 -20.65
C THR A 60 0.83 5.39 -21.98
N PRO A 61 1.46 4.96 -23.08
CA PRO A 61 0.76 4.83 -24.35
C PRO A 61 -0.40 3.84 -24.24
N VAL A 62 -1.61 4.29 -24.61
CA VAL A 62 -2.77 3.42 -24.79
C VAL A 62 -2.89 3.04 -26.25
N LEU A 63 -3.05 1.74 -26.50
CA LEU A 63 -3.16 1.23 -27.86
C LEU A 63 -4.45 1.74 -28.53
N LYS A 64 -4.31 2.32 -29.72
CA LYS A 64 -5.44 2.78 -30.54
C LYS A 64 -6.16 1.60 -31.17
N LEU A 65 -7.49 1.59 -31.10
CA LEU A 65 -8.31 0.49 -31.59
C LEU A 65 -8.67 0.61 -33.08
N GLU A 66 -8.56 1.81 -33.65
CA GLU A 66 -8.88 2.05 -35.06
C GLU A 66 -8.02 1.19 -35.99
N GLY A 67 -8.66 0.42 -36.87
CA GLY A 67 -7.98 -0.47 -37.82
C GLY A 67 -7.44 -1.76 -37.20
N ARG A 68 -7.83 -2.09 -35.96
CA ARG A 68 -7.43 -3.30 -35.23
C ARG A 68 -8.60 -4.23 -34.90
N GLU A 69 -9.72 -4.08 -35.61
CA GLU A 69 -10.96 -4.82 -35.36
C GLU A 69 -10.73 -6.34 -35.45
N GLN A 70 -9.88 -6.79 -36.37
CA GLN A 70 -9.52 -8.20 -36.49
C GLN A 70 -8.75 -8.71 -35.27
N ALA A 71 -7.80 -7.93 -34.74
CA ALA A 71 -7.02 -8.30 -33.56
C ALA A 71 -7.89 -8.36 -32.31
N VAL A 72 -8.76 -7.37 -32.12
CA VAL A 72 -9.73 -7.32 -31.02
C VAL A 72 -10.69 -8.51 -31.07
N ASN A 73 -11.22 -8.84 -32.25
CA ASN A 73 -12.12 -9.98 -32.44
C ASN A 73 -11.40 -11.31 -32.19
N SER A 74 -10.16 -11.45 -32.65
CA SER A 74 -9.32 -12.63 -32.40
C SER A 74 -9.11 -12.84 -30.90
N LEU A 75 -8.66 -11.80 -30.18
CA LEU A 75 -8.46 -11.84 -28.73
C LEU A 75 -9.76 -12.20 -28.00
N SER A 76 -10.87 -11.54 -28.35
CA SER A 76 -12.18 -11.81 -27.74
C SER A 76 -12.64 -13.25 -27.95
N ASN A 77 -12.44 -13.82 -29.14
CA ASN A 77 -12.82 -15.20 -29.42
C ASN A 77 -11.94 -16.19 -28.65
N ARG A 78 -10.63 -15.93 -28.55
CA ARG A 78 -9.71 -16.76 -27.77
C ARG A 78 -10.06 -16.74 -26.28
N LEU A 79 -10.36 -15.57 -25.73
CA LEU A 79 -10.81 -15.42 -24.34
C LEU A 79 -12.14 -16.14 -24.07
N ARG A 80 -13.12 -16.00 -24.97
CA ARG A 80 -14.40 -16.73 -24.86
C ARG A 80 -14.22 -18.23 -24.94
N HIS A 81 -13.37 -18.72 -25.84
CA HIS A 81 -13.07 -20.13 -25.94
C HIS A 81 -12.42 -20.65 -24.65
N PHE A 82 -11.43 -19.94 -24.13
CA PHE A 82 -10.78 -20.27 -22.86
C PHE A 82 -11.79 -20.31 -21.69
N ALA A 83 -12.65 -19.31 -21.57
CA ALA A 83 -13.71 -19.28 -20.56
C ALA A 83 -14.68 -20.47 -20.70
N HIS A 84 -15.05 -20.83 -21.93
CA HIS A 84 -15.90 -21.98 -22.21
C HIS A 84 -15.23 -23.30 -21.78
N GLU A 85 -13.93 -23.47 -22.01
CA GLU A 85 -13.21 -24.67 -21.55
C GLU A 85 -13.18 -24.77 -20.01
N ILE A 86 -12.96 -23.64 -19.32
CA ILE A 86 -13.02 -23.55 -17.85
C ILE A 86 -14.40 -23.96 -17.33
N GLU A 87 -15.47 -23.44 -17.93
CA GLU A 87 -16.85 -23.76 -17.53
C GLU A 87 -17.18 -25.25 -17.70
N ASN A 88 -16.62 -25.88 -18.74
CA ASN A 88 -16.77 -27.31 -18.99
C ASN A 88 -15.77 -28.18 -18.22
N LYS A 89 -14.98 -27.61 -17.30
CA LYS A 89 -13.96 -28.32 -16.51
C LYS A 89 -12.93 -29.05 -17.36
N ARG A 90 -12.58 -28.47 -18.53
CA ARG A 90 -11.54 -29.01 -19.42
C ARG A 90 -10.26 -28.22 -19.23
N ALA A 91 -9.13 -28.92 -19.15
CA ALA A 91 -7.82 -28.28 -19.02
C ALA A 91 -7.58 -27.38 -20.23
N ALA A 92 -7.17 -26.14 -19.98
CA ALA A 92 -6.98 -25.13 -21.01
C ALA A 92 -5.87 -24.15 -20.64
N GLU A 93 -5.25 -23.58 -21.66
CA GLU A 93 -4.27 -22.51 -21.55
C GLU A 93 -4.59 -21.42 -22.58
N ILE A 94 -4.27 -20.17 -22.25
CA ILE A 94 -4.29 -19.05 -23.19
C ILE A 94 -2.99 -18.27 -23.11
N GLU A 95 -2.34 -18.07 -24.26
CA GLU A 95 -1.06 -17.40 -24.40
C GLU A 95 -1.24 -15.94 -24.85
N LEU A 96 -1.04 -14.97 -23.97
CA LEU A 96 -1.26 -13.56 -24.27
C LEU A 96 0.08 -12.87 -24.60
N SER A 97 0.17 -12.28 -25.79
CA SER A 97 1.31 -11.45 -26.17
C SER A 97 1.27 -10.07 -25.48
N ALA A 98 2.37 -9.32 -25.52
CA ALA A 98 2.38 -7.92 -25.07
C ALA A 98 1.30 -7.08 -25.77
N GLU A 99 1.09 -7.32 -27.07
CA GLU A 99 0.04 -6.68 -27.85
C GLU A 99 -1.36 -7.09 -27.39
N ASP A 100 -1.59 -8.38 -27.11
CA ASP A 100 -2.87 -8.86 -26.57
C ASP A 100 -3.20 -8.19 -25.23
N LEU A 101 -2.20 -8.01 -24.35
CA LEU A 101 -2.38 -7.35 -23.06
C LEU A 101 -2.71 -5.85 -23.21
N ASN A 102 -2.00 -5.15 -24.09
CA ASN A 102 -2.29 -3.74 -24.38
C ASN A 102 -3.65 -3.56 -25.09
N LEU A 103 -4.03 -4.48 -25.98
CA LEU A 103 -5.36 -4.54 -26.59
C LEU A 103 -6.43 -4.75 -25.52
N ALA A 104 -6.20 -5.65 -24.55
CA ALA A 104 -7.12 -5.90 -23.47
C ALA A 104 -7.35 -4.65 -22.62
N VAL A 105 -6.28 -3.95 -22.22
CA VAL A 105 -6.37 -2.69 -21.46
C VAL A 105 -7.12 -1.60 -22.24
N ALA A 106 -6.89 -1.51 -23.54
CA ALA A 106 -7.57 -0.53 -24.40
C ALA A 106 -9.06 -0.85 -24.61
N GLN A 107 -9.42 -2.12 -24.77
CA GLN A 107 -10.75 -2.56 -25.17
C GLN A 107 -11.71 -2.81 -24.00
N PHE A 108 -11.26 -3.46 -22.92
CA PHE A 108 -12.14 -3.93 -21.85
C PHE A 108 -12.27 -2.88 -20.75
N ASP A 109 -13.51 -2.62 -20.32
CA ASP A 109 -13.80 -1.59 -19.32
C ASP A 109 -13.38 -1.98 -17.91
N ASP A 110 -13.33 -3.28 -17.60
CA ASP A 110 -12.81 -3.79 -16.32
C ASP A 110 -11.34 -3.41 -16.12
N LEU A 111 -10.60 -3.18 -17.22
CA LEU A 111 -9.18 -2.82 -17.22
C LEU A 111 -8.95 -1.32 -17.46
N LYS A 112 -10.01 -0.49 -17.50
CA LYS A 112 -9.90 0.94 -17.83
C LYS A 112 -8.97 1.71 -16.88
N ASN A 113 -8.86 1.27 -15.63
CA ASN A 113 -8.01 1.91 -14.63
C ASN A 113 -6.52 1.81 -14.98
N PHE A 114 -6.13 0.84 -15.81
CA PHE A 114 -4.74 0.68 -16.26
C PHE A 114 -4.41 1.50 -17.51
N ARG A 115 -5.42 2.09 -18.17
CA ARG A 115 -5.21 2.95 -19.35
C ARG A 115 -4.42 4.18 -18.93
N GLY A 116 -3.25 4.38 -19.53
CA GLY A 116 -2.35 5.47 -19.17
C GLY A 116 -1.58 5.27 -17.85
N GLN A 117 -1.72 4.11 -17.20
CA GLN A 117 -0.92 3.73 -16.03
C GLN A 117 0.09 2.63 -16.35
N LEU A 118 -0.27 1.65 -17.18
CA LEU A 118 0.61 0.55 -17.56
C LEU A 118 0.60 0.38 -19.07
N SER A 119 1.77 0.09 -19.65
CA SER A 119 1.90 -0.32 -21.04
C SER A 119 2.99 -1.37 -21.13
N ILE A 120 2.67 -2.54 -21.70
CA ILE A 120 3.59 -3.67 -21.76
C ILE A 120 4.38 -3.57 -23.05
N GLU A 121 5.71 -3.52 -22.94
CA GLU A 121 6.60 -3.43 -24.10
C GLU A 121 7.12 -4.80 -24.53
N SER A 122 7.46 -5.65 -23.56
CA SER A 122 8.01 -6.97 -23.84
C SER A 122 7.64 -8.01 -22.79
N ILE A 123 7.62 -9.26 -23.23
CA ILE A 123 7.47 -10.43 -22.37
C ILE A 123 8.60 -11.39 -22.72
N THR A 124 9.32 -11.82 -21.70
CA THR A 124 10.37 -12.84 -21.78
C THR A 124 9.93 -14.06 -20.97
N PRO A 125 10.64 -15.20 -21.02
CA PRO A 125 10.32 -16.34 -20.16
C PRO A 125 10.41 -16.04 -18.65
N ASP A 126 11.15 -14.99 -18.26
CA ASP A 126 11.41 -14.68 -16.85
C ASP A 126 10.65 -13.44 -16.36
N LEU A 127 10.43 -12.46 -17.24
CA LEU A 127 9.93 -11.13 -16.89
C LEU A 127 9.00 -10.52 -17.94
N ILE A 128 8.00 -9.78 -17.45
CA ILE A 128 7.26 -8.77 -18.20
C ILE A 128 7.95 -7.42 -17.98
N SER A 129 8.14 -6.62 -19.03
CA SER A 129 8.67 -5.27 -18.91
C SER A 129 7.80 -4.25 -19.64
N GLY A 130 7.83 -3.01 -19.17
CA GLY A 130 7.14 -1.92 -19.85
C GLY A 130 7.21 -0.59 -19.15
N LEU A 131 6.29 0.30 -19.54
CA LEU A 131 6.15 1.64 -19.00
C LEU A 131 5.10 1.68 -17.90
N ILE A 132 5.34 2.53 -16.91
CA ILE A 132 4.42 2.77 -15.80
C ILE A 132 4.30 4.25 -15.49
N HIS A 133 3.08 4.65 -15.20
CA HIS A 133 2.72 5.94 -14.63
C HIS A 133 1.82 5.69 -13.42
N PHE A 134 2.26 6.14 -12.25
CA PHE A 134 1.51 5.98 -11.01
C PHE A 134 1.43 7.31 -10.26
N PRO A 135 0.23 7.90 -10.11
CA PRO A 135 0.04 9.10 -9.32
C PRO A 135 0.11 8.75 -7.82
N LEU A 136 0.97 9.44 -7.08
CA LEU A 136 1.03 9.38 -5.62
C LEU A 136 0.21 10.50 -5.00
N SER A 137 0.03 10.44 -3.67
CA SER A 137 -0.60 11.50 -2.91
C SER A 137 0.03 12.86 -3.21
N SER A 138 -0.79 13.76 -3.74
CA SER A 138 -0.38 15.12 -4.05
C SER A 138 -0.26 15.95 -2.79
N THR A 139 0.71 16.86 -2.80
CA THR A 139 0.86 17.87 -1.74
C THR A 139 0.02 19.11 -2.04
N GLN A 140 -0.58 19.20 -3.23
CA GLN A 140 -1.56 20.23 -3.57
C GLN A 140 -2.83 20.09 -2.75
N GLU A 141 -3.22 18.86 -2.41
CA GLU A 141 -4.41 18.55 -1.61
C GLU A 141 -4.23 18.91 -0.12
N LEU A 142 -2.99 19.13 0.34
CA LEU A 142 -2.73 19.54 1.72
C LEU A 142 -3.22 20.98 1.96
N PRO A 143 -3.77 21.28 3.16
CA PRO A 143 -4.15 22.64 3.52
C PRO A 143 -2.96 23.61 3.43
N GLU A 144 -3.19 24.80 2.87
CA GLU A 144 -2.14 25.81 2.65
C GLU A 144 -1.35 26.17 3.92
N PHE A 145 -2.04 26.23 5.07
CA PHE A 145 -1.40 26.53 6.34
C PHE A 145 -0.42 25.44 6.79
N ILE A 146 -0.69 24.16 6.47
CA ILE A 146 0.23 23.04 6.78
C ILE A 146 1.47 23.16 5.90
N CYS A 147 1.28 23.43 4.61
CA CYS A 147 2.38 23.59 3.66
C CYS A 147 3.28 24.77 4.04
N SER A 148 2.69 25.90 4.43
CA SER A 148 3.42 27.07 4.93
C SER A 148 4.19 26.75 6.22
N LEU A 149 3.51 26.16 7.22
CA LEU A 149 4.10 25.85 8.52
C LEU A 149 5.29 24.88 8.42
N LEU A 150 5.20 23.89 7.52
CA LEU A 150 6.23 22.85 7.37
C LEU A 150 7.23 23.14 6.24
N SER A 151 7.05 24.23 5.50
CA SER A 151 7.82 24.54 4.29
C SER A 151 7.77 23.40 3.26
N ILE A 152 6.57 22.88 3.03
CA ILE A 152 6.30 21.85 2.03
C ILE A 152 5.91 22.54 0.73
N GLU A 153 6.60 22.19 -0.36
CA GLU A 153 6.22 22.61 -1.70
C GLU A 153 4.92 21.96 -2.13
N ARG A 154 4.02 22.73 -2.75
CA ARG A 154 2.73 22.23 -3.26
C ARG A 154 2.89 21.81 -4.70
N ARG A 155 2.83 20.50 -4.92
CA ARG A 155 3.02 19.87 -6.23
C ARG A 155 2.37 18.50 -6.34
N GLU A 156 2.14 18.11 -7.57
CA GLU A 156 1.81 16.73 -7.93
C GLU A 156 3.04 15.83 -7.77
N ASN A 157 2.78 14.57 -7.49
CA ASN A 157 3.79 13.53 -7.30
C ASN A 157 3.48 12.36 -8.23
N ASN A 158 4.11 12.34 -9.39
CA ASN A 158 3.93 11.28 -10.38
C ASN A 158 5.19 10.42 -10.48
N ILE A 159 5.02 9.11 -10.32
CA ILE A 159 6.07 8.15 -10.71
C ILE A 159 5.86 7.86 -12.19
N ASN A 160 6.75 8.35 -13.03
CA ASN A 160 6.84 7.97 -14.44
C ASN A 160 8.12 7.15 -14.60
N GLY A 161 8.05 5.98 -15.24
CA GLY A 161 9.22 5.10 -15.31
C GLY A 161 9.03 3.84 -16.14
N THR A 162 9.98 2.93 -15.98
CA THR A 162 9.91 1.56 -16.50
C THR A 162 9.81 0.56 -15.37
N PHE A 163 9.21 -0.60 -15.62
CA PHE A 163 9.11 -1.68 -14.65
C PHE A 163 9.53 -3.02 -15.25
N THR A 164 9.93 -3.93 -14.39
CA THR A 164 9.96 -5.37 -14.68
C THR A 164 9.18 -6.12 -13.61
N ALA A 165 8.44 -7.17 -14.00
CA ALA A 165 7.58 -7.90 -13.09
C ALA A 165 7.43 -9.37 -13.45
N LYS A 166 7.11 -10.16 -12.42
CA LYS A 166 6.62 -11.54 -12.56
C LYS A 166 5.13 -11.60 -12.27
N PRO A 167 4.34 -12.32 -13.09
CA PRO A 167 2.96 -12.56 -12.75
C PRO A 167 2.87 -13.53 -11.58
N LEU A 168 1.92 -13.26 -10.70
CA LEU A 168 1.53 -14.11 -9.59
C LEU A 168 0.01 -14.23 -9.60
N LEU A 169 -0.50 -15.45 -9.64
CA LEU A 169 -1.91 -15.73 -9.41
C LEU A 169 -2.06 -16.21 -7.98
N THR A 170 -2.95 -15.58 -7.21
CA THR A 170 -3.20 -15.98 -5.83
C THR A 170 -4.63 -15.65 -5.41
N SER A 171 -5.36 -16.64 -4.92
CA SER A 171 -6.76 -16.52 -4.47
C SER A 171 -7.64 -15.76 -5.47
N GLY A 172 -7.50 -16.10 -6.76
CA GLY A 172 -8.24 -15.44 -7.86
C GLY A 172 -7.86 -13.99 -8.13
N LYS A 173 -6.74 -13.51 -7.60
CA LYS A 173 -6.16 -12.20 -7.89
C LYS A 173 -4.94 -12.36 -8.76
N LEU A 174 -4.90 -11.59 -9.84
CA LEU A 174 -3.73 -11.54 -10.70
C LEU A 174 -2.89 -10.33 -10.29
N ILE A 175 -1.65 -10.60 -9.89
CA ILE A 175 -0.72 -9.63 -9.33
C ILE A 175 0.53 -9.60 -10.21
N PHE A 176 1.03 -8.41 -10.50
CA PHE A 176 2.40 -8.21 -10.97
C PHE A 176 3.27 -7.92 -9.76
N ASN A 177 4.15 -8.87 -9.45
CA ASN A 177 5.19 -8.69 -8.46
C ASN A 177 6.40 -8.04 -9.15
N LEU A 178 6.61 -6.75 -8.89
CA LEU A 178 7.67 -5.96 -9.46
C LEU A 178 9.02 -6.47 -8.98
N GLU A 179 9.93 -6.76 -9.90
CA GLU A 179 11.35 -6.98 -9.57
C GLU A 179 12.10 -5.66 -9.56
N THR A 180 11.77 -4.77 -10.50
CA THR A 180 12.33 -3.43 -10.56
C THR A 180 11.28 -2.42 -10.97
N LEU A 181 11.44 -1.20 -10.45
CA LEU A 181 10.72 -0.01 -10.88
C LEU A 181 11.72 1.13 -10.93
N THR A 182 11.99 1.62 -12.13
CA THR A 182 13.00 2.66 -12.39
C THR A 182 12.30 3.95 -12.80
N PRO A 183 12.17 4.93 -11.89
CA PRO A 183 11.66 6.25 -12.23
C PRO A 183 12.56 6.92 -13.28
N PHE A 184 11.97 7.77 -14.13
CA PHE A 184 12.74 8.62 -15.05
C PHE A 184 13.54 9.70 -14.34
N LYS A 185 13.15 10.04 -13.10
CA LYS A 185 13.82 11.02 -12.26
C LYS A 185 14.33 10.35 -11.00
N GLY A 186 15.61 10.53 -10.70
CA GLY A 186 16.22 10.08 -9.45
C GLY A 186 16.18 8.56 -9.25
N GLU A 187 16.39 8.14 -8.02
CA GLU A 187 16.37 6.73 -7.62
C GLU A 187 15.25 6.49 -6.61
N MET A 188 14.52 5.38 -6.77
CA MET A 188 13.46 5.01 -5.85
C MET A 188 14.06 4.45 -4.55
N PRO A 189 13.69 4.99 -3.37
CA PRO A 189 14.11 4.42 -2.10
C PRO A 189 13.61 2.98 -1.94
N GLU A 190 14.47 2.07 -1.50
CA GLU A 190 14.14 0.64 -1.35
C GLU A 190 12.91 0.41 -0.45
N ALA A 191 12.84 1.12 0.69
CA ALA A 191 11.69 1.03 1.60
C ALA A 191 10.36 1.47 0.96
N PHE A 192 10.42 2.36 -0.03
CA PHE A 192 9.24 2.77 -0.79
C PHE A 192 8.89 1.70 -1.84
N PHE A 193 9.89 1.21 -2.58
CA PHE A 193 9.70 0.14 -3.56
C PHE A 193 9.07 -1.12 -2.94
N GLU A 194 9.55 -1.55 -1.77
CA GLU A 194 8.97 -2.69 -1.04
C GLU A 194 7.47 -2.51 -0.80
N GLY A 195 7.03 -1.29 -0.49
CA GLY A 195 5.63 -0.95 -0.22
C GLY A 195 4.73 -0.97 -1.45
N ILE A 196 5.29 -0.82 -2.66
CA ILE A 196 4.52 -0.77 -3.94
C ILE A 196 4.89 -1.91 -4.90
N SER A 197 5.70 -2.86 -4.45
CA SER A 197 6.21 -3.98 -5.25
C SER A 197 5.13 -4.93 -5.80
N ARG A 198 3.85 -4.75 -5.41
CA ARG A 198 2.73 -5.56 -5.88
C ARG A 198 1.66 -4.69 -6.50
N ILE A 199 1.41 -4.92 -7.78
CA ILE A 199 0.31 -4.28 -8.52
C ILE A 199 -0.76 -5.32 -8.80
N MET A 200 -1.95 -5.14 -8.24
CA MET A 200 -3.09 -6.02 -8.51
C MET A 200 -3.71 -5.65 -9.86
N ILE A 201 -3.32 -6.37 -10.91
CA ILE A 201 -3.74 -6.10 -12.29
C ILE A 201 -5.13 -6.64 -12.64
N SER A 202 -5.71 -7.50 -11.79
CA SER A 202 -7.14 -7.83 -11.88
C SER A 202 -8.03 -6.65 -11.48
N GLY A 203 -7.48 -5.61 -10.82
CA GLY A 203 -8.27 -4.53 -10.23
C GLY A 203 -9.01 -4.96 -8.96
N GLU A 204 -9.81 -4.04 -8.40
CA GLU A 204 -10.71 -4.30 -7.26
C GLU A 204 -12.05 -4.83 -7.75
N LEU A 205 -12.05 -6.04 -8.30
CA LEU A 205 -13.28 -6.71 -8.70
C LEU A 205 -14.07 -7.16 -7.47
N LYS A 206 -15.38 -7.06 -7.55
CA LYS A 206 -16.29 -7.60 -6.53
C LYS A 206 -16.36 -9.12 -6.66
N GLU A 207 -16.66 -9.80 -5.56
CA GLU A 207 -16.76 -11.26 -5.55
C GLU A 207 -17.83 -11.78 -6.52
N GLU A 208 -18.92 -11.03 -6.72
CA GLU A 208 -19.97 -11.36 -7.69
C GLU A 208 -19.62 -11.07 -9.16
N ASP A 209 -18.51 -10.37 -9.45
CA ASP A 209 -18.17 -10.00 -10.82
C ASP A 209 -17.83 -11.26 -11.65
N ALA A 210 -18.35 -11.34 -12.87
CA ALA A 210 -18.15 -12.50 -13.74
C ALA A 210 -16.66 -12.78 -13.99
N LEU A 211 -15.85 -11.73 -14.13
CA LEU A 211 -14.40 -11.83 -14.28
C LEU A 211 -13.76 -12.39 -13.00
N GLN A 212 -14.19 -11.96 -11.81
CA GLN A 212 -13.67 -12.49 -10.54
C GLN A 212 -14.00 -13.98 -10.38
N LEU A 213 -15.22 -14.39 -10.72
CA LEU A 213 -15.63 -15.79 -10.70
C LEU A 213 -14.82 -16.66 -11.65
N GLN A 214 -14.37 -16.11 -12.78
CA GLN A 214 -13.47 -16.80 -13.72
C GLN A 214 -12.04 -16.86 -13.19
N LEU A 215 -11.50 -15.74 -12.68
CA LEU A 215 -10.15 -15.69 -12.11
C LEU A 215 -9.98 -16.65 -10.93
N ASN A 216 -11.02 -16.81 -10.08
CA ASN A 216 -11.04 -17.76 -8.97
C ASN A 216 -10.85 -19.23 -9.40
N LYS A 217 -11.15 -19.56 -10.65
CA LYS A 217 -11.00 -20.92 -11.17
C LYS A 217 -9.60 -21.19 -11.70
N LEU A 218 -8.84 -20.15 -12.05
CA LEU A 218 -7.52 -20.31 -12.66
C LEU A 218 -6.56 -21.02 -11.71
N THR A 219 -5.70 -21.85 -12.28
CA THR A 219 -4.74 -22.67 -11.54
C THR A 219 -3.30 -22.25 -11.78
N GLY A 220 -3.05 -21.39 -12.77
CA GLY A 220 -1.71 -20.88 -13.04
C GLY A 220 -1.72 -19.56 -13.82
N ALA A 221 -0.71 -18.75 -13.54
CA ALA A 221 -0.30 -17.62 -14.35
C ALA A 221 1.23 -17.67 -14.44
N SER A 222 1.78 -17.69 -15.66
CA SER A 222 3.21 -17.88 -15.87
C SER A 222 3.70 -17.15 -17.12
N LEU A 223 5.01 -17.12 -17.31
CA LEU A 223 5.65 -16.59 -18.51
C LEU A 223 6.31 -17.74 -19.26
N LYS A 224 6.02 -17.84 -20.56
CA LYS A 224 6.54 -18.93 -21.40
C LYS A 224 6.71 -18.44 -22.83
N ASN A 225 7.89 -18.66 -23.40
CA ASN A 225 8.19 -18.38 -24.81
C ASN A 225 7.80 -16.97 -25.29
N GLY A 226 7.88 -15.97 -24.41
CA GLY A 226 7.50 -14.59 -24.73
C GLY A 226 5.99 -14.29 -24.65
N PHE A 227 5.22 -15.17 -24.01
CA PHE A 227 3.80 -15.00 -23.75
C PHE A 227 3.51 -15.03 -22.25
N PHE A 228 2.50 -14.27 -21.85
CA PHE A 228 1.86 -14.40 -20.55
C PHE A 228 0.78 -15.48 -20.64
N VAL A 229 0.95 -16.58 -19.91
CA VAL A 229 0.10 -17.76 -20.01
C VAL A 229 -0.79 -17.86 -18.79
N LEU A 230 -2.11 -17.85 -19.01
CA LEU A 230 -3.11 -18.22 -18.01
C LEU A 230 -3.50 -19.68 -18.23
N ALA A 231 -3.58 -20.44 -17.14
CA ALA A 231 -3.86 -21.87 -17.17
C ALA A 231 -4.99 -22.25 -16.22
N TYR A 232 -5.78 -23.22 -16.65
CA TYR A 232 -6.76 -23.93 -15.84
C TYR A 232 -6.54 -25.43 -15.98
N SER A 233 -6.45 -26.12 -14.84
CA SER A 233 -6.40 -27.57 -14.76
C SER A 233 -7.47 -28.06 -13.79
N PRO A 234 -8.37 -28.98 -14.19
CA PRO A 234 -9.47 -29.43 -13.33
C PRO A 234 -8.98 -30.20 -12.10
N ASP A 235 -7.78 -30.77 -12.16
CA ASP A 235 -7.18 -31.58 -11.10
C ASP A 235 -6.24 -30.78 -10.18
N ALA A 236 -6.00 -29.49 -10.49
CA ALA A 236 -5.16 -28.62 -9.70
C ALA A 236 -6.01 -27.67 -8.84
N THR A 237 -5.56 -27.41 -7.62
CA THR A 237 -6.16 -26.39 -6.76
C THR A 237 -5.67 -25.01 -7.15
N PRO A 238 -6.54 -23.99 -7.24
CA PRO A 238 -6.12 -22.61 -7.38
C PRO A 238 -5.09 -22.23 -6.30
N PRO A 239 -4.03 -21.48 -6.66
CA PRO A 239 -3.02 -21.05 -5.71
C PRO A 239 -3.62 -20.15 -4.63
N ASP A 240 -3.25 -20.35 -3.36
CA ASP A 240 -3.80 -19.62 -2.20
C ASP A 240 -2.78 -18.65 -1.57
N ALA A 241 -3.26 -17.47 -1.14
CA ALA A 241 -2.47 -16.31 -0.71
C ALA A 241 -1.87 -16.40 0.70
N LEU A 242 -2.23 -17.41 1.49
CA LEU A 242 -1.90 -17.49 2.92
C LEU A 242 -0.39 -17.56 3.22
N ILE A 243 0.46 -17.88 2.25
CA ILE A 243 1.90 -18.08 2.49
C ILE A 243 2.69 -16.73 2.58
N GLU A 244 2.14 -15.62 2.05
CA GLU A 244 2.86 -14.32 2.04
C GLU A 244 2.30 -13.25 2.98
N SER A 245 1.01 -13.26 3.31
CA SER A 245 0.40 -12.20 4.15
C SER A 245 0.87 -12.24 5.60
N ASP A 246 1.23 -13.42 6.12
CA ASP A 246 1.70 -13.61 7.49
C ASP A 246 2.97 -12.80 7.79
N LYS A 247 3.86 -12.64 6.81
CA LYS A 247 5.13 -11.90 7.01
C LYS A 247 4.91 -10.39 7.18
N LEU A 248 3.92 -9.81 6.51
CA LEU A 248 3.59 -8.38 6.61
C LEU A 248 2.73 -8.09 7.84
N ALA A 249 1.77 -8.97 8.15
CA ALA A 249 0.97 -8.88 9.35
C ALA A 249 1.83 -8.99 10.62
N ASP A 250 2.83 -9.88 10.62
CA ASP A 250 3.76 -10.00 11.75
C ASP A 250 4.69 -8.80 11.87
N LYS A 251 5.22 -8.26 10.76
CA LYS A 251 6.00 -7.01 10.81
C LYS A 251 5.16 -5.85 11.34
N ALA A 252 3.93 -5.67 10.86
CA ALA A 252 3.05 -4.60 11.32
C ALA A 252 2.69 -4.73 12.83
N LYS A 253 2.42 -5.95 13.29
CA LYS A 253 2.21 -6.24 14.73
C LYS A 253 3.46 -5.96 15.55
N GLN A 254 4.64 -6.31 15.04
CA GLN A 254 5.92 -6.03 15.71
C GLN A 254 6.21 -4.52 15.79
N PHE A 255 5.95 -3.75 14.74
CA PHE A 255 6.10 -2.29 14.76
C PHE A 255 5.09 -1.61 15.71
N ALA A 256 3.84 -2.06 15.73
CA ALA A 256 2.83 -1.56 16.66
C ALA A 256 3.19 -1.88 18.12
N ALA A 257 3.68 -3.11 18.39
CA ALA A 257 4.14 -3.51 19.71
C ALA A 257 5.38 -2.71 20.16
N LEU A 258 6.34 -2.47 19.26
CA LEU A 258 7.53 -1.66 19.55
C LEU A 258 7.14 -0.20 19.88
N GLY A 259 6.21 0.37 19.12
CA GLY A 259 5.67 1.71 19.38
C GLY A 259 4.97 1.82 20.74
N ALA A 260 4.17 0.82 21.12
CA ALA A 260 3.52 0.77 22.42
C ALA A 260 4.53 0.65 23.58
N VAL A 261 5.57 -0.16 23.42
CA VAL A 261 6.62 -0.34 24.46
C VAL A 261 7.42 0.95 24.65
N ILE A 262 7.81 1.64 23.58
CA ILE A 262 8.53 2.92 23.66
C ILE A 262 7.66 3.98 24.36
N LEU A 263 6.36 4.03 24.05
CA LEU A 263 5.43 4.95 24.68
C LEU A 263 5.32 4.67 26.19
N ILE A 264 5.15 3.40 26.59
CA ILE A 264 5.10 3.01 28.01
C ILE A 264 6.41 3.36 28.73
N LEU A 265 7.57 3.03 28.15
CA LEU A 265 8.87 3.33 28.75
C LEU A 265 9.10 4.84 28.90
N SER A 266 8.70 5.64 27.90
CA SER A 266 8.77 7.10 27.98
C SER A 266 7.86 7.65 29.09
N MET A 267 6.66 7.11 29.27
CA MET A 267 5.78 7.50 30.38
C MET A 267 6.34 7.13 31.75
N ILE A 268 6.95 5.94 31.88
CA ILE A 268 7.61 5.51 33.12
C ILE A 268 8.80 6.42 33.44
N LEU A 269 9.65 6.71 32.45
CA LEU A 269 10.81 7.60 32.63
C LEU A 269 10.38 9.00 33.06
N LEU A 270 9.33 9.53 32.44
CA LEU A 270 8.76 10.83 32.76
C LEU A 270 8.17 10.84 34.18
N PHE A 271 7.49 9.76 34.58
CA PHE A 271 6.99 9.60 35.95
C PHE A 271 8.12 9.53 36.99
N ILE A 272 9.22 8.85 36.69
CA ILE A 272 10.42 8.80 37.56
C ILE A 272 11.05 10.19 37.69
N ILE A 273 11.19 10.93 36.59
CA ILE A 273 11.77 12.28 36.63
C ILE A 273 10.88 13.23 37.43
N LEU A 274 9.56 13.19 37.22
CA LEU A 274 8.60 14.04 37.93
C LEU A 274 8.49 13.68 39.42
N SER A 275 8.53 12.39 39.77
CA SER A 275 8.53 11.95 41.16
C SER A 275 9.81 12.34 41.89
N ARG A 276 10.98 12.22 41.26
CA ARG A 276 12.27 12.69 41.82
C ARG A 276 12.29 14.20 42.01
N ARG A 277 11.78 14.99 41.05
CA ARG A 277 11.66 16.45 41.19
C ARG A 277 10.71 16.86 42.32
N ARG A 278 9.60 16.15 42.52
CA ARG A 278 8.68 16.38 43.65
C ARG A 278 9.33 16.06 44.99
N LYS A 279 10.17 15.02 45.06
CA LYS A 279 10.89 14.63 46.28
C LYS A 279 11.98 15.64 46.65
N ALA A 280 12.78 16.06 45.68
CA ALA A 280 13.79 17.11 45.88
C ALA A 280 13.18 18.46 46.32
N LYS A 281 11.98 18.80 45.85
CA LYS A 281 11.26 20.03 46.26
C LYS A 281 10.62 19.94 47.66
N ARG A 282 10.47 18.73 48.22
CA ARG A 282 9.98 18.50 49.60
C ARG A 282 11.11 18.44 50.62
N GLU A 283 12.32 18.09 50.19
CA GLU A 283 13.51 18.00 51.06
C GLU A 283 14.31 19.33 51.10
N GLY A 284 13.96 20.31 50.26
CA GLY A 284 14.61 21.63 50.18
C GLY A 284 13.80 22.80 50.76
N ASN A 285 12.81 22.54 51.62
CA ASN A 285 12.01 23.57 52.29
C ASN A 285 11.90 23.30 53.79
#